data_AF-A0A2V8FA50-F1
#
_entry.id   AF-A0A2V8FA50-F1
#
_cell.length_a   1.000
_cell.length_b   1.000
_cell.length_c   1.000
_cell.angle_alpha   90.00
_cell.angle_beta   90.00
_cell.angle_gamma   90.00
#
_symmetry.space_group_name_H-M   'P 1'
#
loop_
_entity.id
_entity.type
_entity.pdbx_description
1 polymer ?
#
loop_
_entity_poly.entity_id
_entity_poly.type
_entity_poly.pdbx_seq_one_letter_code
_entity_poly.pdbx_strand_id
1 'polypeptide(L)'
;MRRAFQDFVTGRFTKHEVRKNLNALGLRTRRGRPVPSQAFDAMLRNRAYIAQIDIPDFGISTCGDFEPLISEKVFFRVQGVLDGRYEVPTPRQRNDPDFPLRGYVGCESCGKPLTASWSRGRREYYAYYHCRGRCRAVNISKGKLEELFVDELTRLQPTDGFMRLVKERVLSAWREMQGGARQRIAAIERKQKSIREKLDRLDEAFLYERTIEIDTYDRHRDQLREELTLAQMDLTPASSKKWTWRASWRSQSAFCRGLPNSGCRPRPNSDNGSNNCSFPTESRSTVKVLLEPA
;
A
#
# COMPACT_ATOMS: atom_id res chain seq x y z
N MET A 1 -21.70 2.79 -10.70
CA MET A 1 -20.78 2.17 -11.68
C MET A 1 -19.50 2.95 -11.92
N ARG A 2 -19.52 4.28 -12.17
CA ARG A 2 -18.30 5.09 -12.35
C ARG A 2 -17.22 4.83 -11.30
N ARG A 3 -17.62 4.84 -10.02
CA ARG A 3 -16.75 4.54 -8.88
C ARG A 3 -16.08 3.15 -8.97
N ALA A 4 -16.79 2.13 -9.46
CA ALA A 4 -16.24 0.77 -9.57
C ALA A 4 -15.01 0.73 -10.49
N PHE A 5 -15.09 1.41 -11.64
CA PHE A 5 -14.00 1.47 -12.60
C PHE A 5 -12.86 2.37 -12.11
N GLN A 6 -13.16 3.49 -11.45
CA GLN A 6 -12.15 4.35 -10.84
C GLN A 6 -11.37 3.60 -9.74
N ASP A 7 -12.06 2.93 -8.82
CA ASP A 7 -11.45 2.16 -7.74
C ASP A 7 -10.58 1.03 -8.29
N PHE A 8 -11.04 0.37 -9.36
CA PHE A 8 -10.30 -0.70 -10.03
C PHE A 8 -9.03 -0.17 -10.75
N VAL A 9 -9.13 0.96 -11.47
CA VAL A 9 -7.98 1.61 -12.12
C VAL A 9 -6.93 2.10 -11.12
N THR A 10 -7.38 2.54 -9.94
CA THR A 10 -6.47 3.00 -8.87
C THR A 10 -5.58 1.86 -8.35
N GLY A 11 -5.96 0.58 -8.57
CA GLY A 11 -5.18 -0.60 -8.21
C GLY A 11 -5.04 -0.86 -6.71
N ARG A 12 -5.71 -0.05 -5.88
CA ARG A 12 -5.70 -0.16 -4.42
C ARG A 12 -6.53 -1.32 -3.90
N PHE A 13 -7.52 -1.75 -4.67
CA PHE A 13 -8.48 -2.76 -4.27
C PHE A 13 -8.48 -3.91 -5.27
N THR A 14 -8.56 -5.13 -4.75
CA THR A 14 -8.83 -6.32 -5.56
C THR A 14 -10.23 -6.22 -6.17
N LYS A 15 -10.46 -6.93 -7.28
CA LYS A 15 -11.79 -7.10 -7.89
C LYS A 15 -12.86 -7.51 -6.86
N HIS A 16 -12.48 -8.43 -5.96
CA HIS A 16 -13.34 -8.92 -4.89
C HIS A 16 -13.69 -7.82 -3.87
N GLU A 17 -12.72 -7.01 -3.45
CA GLU A 17 -12.94 -5.90 -2.53
C GLU A 17 -13.79 -4.80 -3.15
N VAL A 18 -13.55 -4.43 -4.42
CA VAL A 18 -14.41 -3.46 -5.13
C VAL A 18 -15.86 -3.94 -5.13
N ARG A 19 -16.10 -5.20 -5.50
CA ARG A 19 -17.44 -5.80 -5.47
C ARG A 19 -18.05 -5.80 -4.06
N LYS A 20 -17.27 -6.20 -3.05
CA LYS A 20 -17.72 -6.22 -1.64
C LYS A 20 -18.10 -4.82 -1.17
N ASN A 21 -17.30 -3.81 -1.48
CA ASN A 21 -17.54 -2.41 -1.13
C ASN A 21 -18.80 -1.87 -1.82
N LEU A 22 -19.00 -2.16 -3.11
CA LEU A 22 -20.20 -1.75 -3.83
C LEU A 22 -21.47 -2.43 -3.31
N ASN A 23 -21.37 -3.73 -2.98
CA ASN A 23 -22.47 -4.43 -2.30
C ASN A 23 -22.74 -3.81 -0.91
N ALA A 24 -21.72 -3.41 -0.16
CA ALA A 24 -21.92 -2.71 1.12
C ALA A 24 -22.62 -1.35 0.92
N LEU A 25 -22.31 -0.63 -0.17
CA LEU A 25 -22.95 0.63 -0.57
C LEU A 25 -24.38 0.49 -1.11
N GLY A 26 -24.91 -0.74 -1.20
CA GLY A 26 -26.29 -0.96 -1.64
C GLY A 26 -26.45 -1.36 -3.11
N LEU A 27 -25.38 -1.68 -3.84
CA LEU A 27 -25.52 -2.28 -5.17
C LEU A 27 -26.22 -3.64 -5.04
N ARG A 28 -27.37 -3.79 -5.71
CA ARG A 28 -28.16 -5.02 -5.71
C ARG A 28 -28.49 -5.43 -7.15
N THR A 29 -28.71 -6.72 -7.32
CA THR A 29 -29.28 -7.30 -8.53
C THR A 29 -30.76 -6.91 -8.65
N ARG A 30 -31.36 -7.09 -9.83
CA ARG A 30 -32.80 -6.85 -10.07
C ARG A 30 -33.72 -7.60 -9.09
N ARG A 31 -33.27 -8.75 -8.57
CA ARG A 31 -33.98 -9.57 -7.57
C ARG A 31 -33.68 -9.16 -6.11
N GLY A 32 -33.05 -8.01 -5.88
CA GLY A 32 -32.71 -7.48 -4.55
C GLY A 32 -31.54 -8.16 -3.83
N ARG A 33 -30.86 -9.12 -4.47
CA ARG A 33 -29.71 -9.83 -3.86
C ARG A 33 -28.38 -9.10 -4.11
N PRO A 34 -27.34 -9.28 -3.27
CA PRO A 34 -26.00 -8.77 -3.55
C PRO A 34 -25.48 -9.26 -4.90
N VAL A 35 -24.65 -8.45 -5.57
CA VAL A 35 -24.10 -8.78 -6.88
C VAL A 35 -23.06 -9.91 -6.75
N PRO A 36 -23.27 -11.06 -7.43
CA PRO A 36 -22.31 -12.16 -7.43
C PRO A 36 -21.07 -11.82 -8.28
N SER A 37 -19.98 -12.56 -8.09
CA SER A 37 -18.71 -12.29 -8.79
C SER A 37 -18.86 -12.33 -10.31
N GLN A 38 -19.58 -13.33 -10.84
CA GLN A 38 -19.77 -13.49 -12.29
C GLN A 38 -20.53 -12.33 -12.92
N ALA A 39 -21.58 -11.84 -12.26
CA ALA A 39 -22.33 -10.69 -12.74
C ALA A 39 -21.46 -9.42 -12.70
N PHE A 40 -20.65 -9.25 -11.66
CA PHE A 40 -19.72 -8.12 -11.57
C PHE A 40 -18.66 -8.16 -12.67
N ASP A 41 -18.14 -9.34 -12.99
CA ASP A 41 -17.19 -9.54 -14.10
C ASP A 41 -17.82 -9.19 -15.45
N ALA A 42 -19.06 -9.64 -15.70
CA ALA A 42 -19.82 -9.30 -16.89
C ALA A 42 -20.06 -7.78 -17.00
N MET A 43 -20.38 -7.12 -15.88
CA MET A 43 -20.52 -5.66 -15.84
C MET A 43 -19.22 -4.96 -16.23
N LEU A 44 -18.07 -5.37 -15.66
CA LEU A 44 -16.79 -4.72 -15.98
C LEU A 44 -16.41 -4.87 -17.47
N ARG A 45 -16.88 -5.92 -18.15
CA ARG A 45 -16.65 -6.15 -19.59
C ARG A 45 -17.68 -5.49 -20.50
N ASN A 46 -18.74 -4.89 -19.96
CA ASN A 46 -19.83 -4.33 -20.76
C ASN A 46 -19.43 -2.99 -21.40
N ARG A 47 -19.33 -2.99 -22.73
CA ARG A 47 -18.99 -1.82 -23.57
C ARG A 47 -20.08 -0.77 -23.64
N ALA A 48 -21.32 -1.07 -23.23
CA ALA A 48 -22.36 -0.06 -23.12
C ALA A 48 -21.97 1.08 -22.16
N TYR A 49 -21.03 0.88 -21.23
CA TYR A 49 -20.56 1.96 -20.36
C TYR A 49 -19.72 3.04 -21.05
N ILE A 50 -19.18 2.75 -22.24
CA ILE A 50 -18.49 3.71 -23.10
C ILE A 50 -19.35 4.13 -24.30
N ALA A 51 -20.68 3.92 -24.21
CA ALA A 51 -21.62 4.16 -25.30
C ALA A 51 -21.35 3.34 -26.57
N GLN A 52 -20.73 2.17 -26.46
CA GLN A 52 -20.54 1.24 -27.57
C GLN A 52 -21.47 0.04 -27.42
N ILE A 53 -22.27 -0.23 -28.46
CA ILE A 53 -23.18 -1.37 -28.53
C ILE A 53 -22.56 -2.38 -29.49
N ASP A 54 -22.29 -3.58 -28.98
CA ASP A 54 -21.85 -4.71 -29.78
C ASP A 54 -23.02 -5.68 -29.95
N ILE A 55 -23.32 -6.04 -31.19
CA ILE A 55 -24.31 -7.06 -31.55
C ILE A 55 -23.55 -8.21 -32.23
N PRO A 56 -23.07 -9.20 -31.46
CA PRO A 56 -22.17 -10.24 -31.96
C PRO A 56 -22.78 -11.03 -33.12
N ASP A 57 -24.08 -11.31 -33.06
CA ASP A 57 -24.81 -12.11 -34.05
C ASP A 57 -24.75 -11.52 -35.46
N PHE A 58 -24.57 -10.20 -35.57
CA PHE A 58 -24.46 -9.48 -36.85
C PHE A 58 -23.07 -8.91 -37.10
N GLY A 59 -22.11 -9.09 -36.18
CA GLY A 59 -20.76 -8.52 -36.28
C GLY A 59 -20.73 -6.98 -36.25
N ILE A 60 -21.79 -6.33 -35.76
CA ILE A 60 -21.93 -4.88 -35.76
C ILE A 60 -21.47 -4.32 -34.41
N SER A 61 -20.55 -3.34 -34.45
CA SER A 61 -20.15 -2.53 -33.31
C SER A 61 -20.39 -1.08 -33.66
N THR A 62 -21.37 -0.45 -33.01
CA THR A 62 -21.75 0.95 -33.26
C THR A 62 -21.69 1.77 -31.98
N CYS A 63 -21.45 3.07 -32.15
CA CYS A 63 -21.64 4.03 -31.07
C CYS A 63 -23.15 4.24 -30.88
N GLY A 64 -23.63 4.12 -29.65
CA GLY A 64 -24.99 4.42 -29.28
C GLY A 64 -25.20 5.92 -29.06
N ASP A 65 -26.45 6.37 -29.19
CA ASP A 65 -26.84 7.78 -29.11
C ASP A 65 -26.94 8.32 -27.67
N PHE A 66 -26.19 7.76 -26.72
CA PHE A 66 -26.28 8.11 -25.30
C PHE A 66 -24.92 8.48 -24.71
N GLU A 67 -24.94 9.34 -23.70
CA GLU A 67 -23.72 9.83 -23.05
C GLU A 67 -22.95 8.69 -22.36
N PRO A 68 -21.65 8.50 -22.65
CA PRO A 68 -20.84 7.47 -22.02
C PRO A 68 -20.75 7.69 -20.50
N LEU A 69 -20.95 6.62 -19.73
CA LEU A 69 -20.83 6.68 -18.28
C LEU A 69 -19.36 6.78 -17.84
N ILE A 70 -18.44 6.26 -18.64
CA ILE A 70 -17.01 6.16 -18.34
C ILE A 70 -16.23 6.49 -19.62
N SER A 71 -15.09 7.15 -19.51
CA SER A 71 -14.20 7.39 -20.66
C SER A 71 -13.62 6.07 -21.21
N GLU A 72 -13.48 5.97 -22.52
CA GLU A 72 -12.84 4.82 -23.20
C GLU A 72 -11.49 4.44 -22.58
N LYS A 73 -10.64 5.44 -22.30
CA LYS A 73 -9.32 5.25 -21.69
C LYS A 73 -9.38 4.45 -20.39
N VAL A 74 -10.34 4.76 -19.51
CA VAL A 74 -10.54 4.05 -18.24
C VAL A 74 -11.06 2.63 -18.50
N PHE A 75 -12.02 2.48 -19.41
CA PHE A 75 -12.60 1.18 -19.73
C PHE A 75 -11.57 0.20 -20.32
N PHE A 76 -10.81 0.61 -21.34
CA PHE A 76 -9.79 -0.25 -21.97
C PHE A 76 -8.63 -0.55 -21.03
N ARG A 77 -8.28 0.38 -20.13
CA ARG A 77 -7.33 0.08 -19.06
C ARG A 77 -7.84 -1.04 -18.15
N VAL A 78 -9.10 -1.00 -17.73
CA VAL A 78 -9.72 -2.10 -16.97
C VAL A 78 -9.70 -3.40 -17.75
N GLN A 79 -10.03 -3.40 -19.05
CA GLN A 79 -9.97 -4.62 -19.87
C GLN A 79 -8.57 -5.21 -19.92
N GLY A 80 -7.55 -4.39 -20.15
CA GLY A 80 -6.17 -4.88 -20.18
C GLY A 80 -5.71 -5.48 -18.84
N VAL A 81 -6.20 -4.97 -17.71
CA VAL A 81 -5.97 -5.58 -16.39
C VAL A 81 -6.72 -6.91 -16.25
N LEU A 82 -7.99 -6.97 -16.68
CA LEU A 82 -8.80 -8.19 -16.59
C LEU A 82 -8.28 -9.31 -17.50
N ASP A 83 -7.70 -8.97 -18.64
CA ASP A 83 -7.09 -9.92 -19.59
C ASP A 83 -5.65 -10.28 -19.22
N GLY A 84 -5.12 -9.74 -18.11
CA GLY A 84 -3.74 -10.01 -17.67
C GLY A 84 -2.65 -9.35 -18.52
N ARG A 85 -3.02 -8.45 -19.44
CA ARG A 85 -2.07 -7.68 -20.28
C ARG A 85 -1.33 -6.61 -19.48
N TYR A 86 -1.93 -6.14 -18.38
CA TYR A 86 -1.29 -5.23 -17.43
C TYR A 86 -1.29 -5.83 -16.04
N GLU A 87 -0.12 -5.91 -15.42
CA GLU A 87 0.00 -6.22 -14.01
C GLU A 87 -0.37 -4.99 -13.19
N VAL A 88 -1.49 -5.07 -12.48
CA VAL A 88 -1.75 -4.14 -11.39
C VAL A 88 -1.07 -4.72 -10.16
N PRO A 89 -0.24 -3.94 -9.44
CA PRO A 89 0.29 -4.32 -8.14
C PRO A 89 -0.85 -4.31 -7.13
N THR A 90 -1.77 -5.26 -7.30
CA THR A 90 -2.88 -5.44 -6.39
C THR A 90 -2.27 -5.91 -5.09
N PRO A 91 -2.53 -5.22 -3.96
CA PRO A 91 -2.00 -5.64 -2.68
C PRO A 91 -2.60 -7.00 -2.34
N ARG A 92 -1.87 -8.07 -2.66
CA ARG A 92 -2.19 -9.39 -2.15
C ARG A 92 -1.99 -9.28 -0.65
N GLN A 93 -3.03 -9.57 0.13
CA GLN A 93 -2.91 -9.66 1.59
C GLN A 93 -1.95 -10.81 1.91
N ARG A 94 -0.65 -10.48 1.96
CA ARG A 94 0.43 -11.42 2.25
C ARG A 94 0.45 -11.73 3.75
N ASN A 95 0.16 -10.71 4.56
CA ASN A 95 0.14 -10.79 6.00
C ASN A 95 -1.30 -11.03 6.47
N ASP A 96 -1.55 -12.24 6.94
CA ASP A 96 -2.79 -12.63 7.62
C ASP A 96 -2.52 -12.55 9.13
N PRO A 97 -3.30 -11.78 9.91
CA PRO A 97 -3.10 -11.67 11.36
C PRO A 97 -3.21 -13.03 12.08
N ASP A 98 -3.94 -14.00 11.52
CA ASP A 98 -4.04 -15.33 12.11
C ASP A 98 -2.77 -16.16 11.90
N PHE A 99 -1.91 -15.80 10.94
CA PHE A 99 -0.71 -16.54 10.59
C PHE A 99 0.47 -15.60 10.29
N PRO A 100 1.01 -14.92 11.31
CA PRO A 100 2.06 -13.90 11.15
C PRO A 100 3.35 -14.46 10.54
N LEU A 101 3.67 -15.73 10.79
CA LEU A 101 4.92 -16.36 10.31
C LEU A 101 4.83 -16.90 8.87
N ARG A 102 3.65 -16.81 8.25
CA ARG A 102 3.42 -17.30 6.90
C ARG A 102 4.28 -16.52 5.90
N GLY A 103 5.08 -17.23 5.10
CA GLY A 103 5.94 -16.60 4.11
C GLY A 103 7.33 -16.21 4.63
N TYR A 104 7.55 -16.19 5.94
CA TYR A 104 8.85 -15.85 6.56
C TYR A 104 9.64 -17.08 6.96
N VAL A 105 8.97 -18.13 7.45
CA VAL A 105 9.64 -19.37 7.85
C VAL A 105 9.83 -20.27 6.64
N GLY A 106 11.07 -20.67 6.37
CA GLY A 106 11.43 -21.60 5.29
C GLY A 106 11.41 -23.06 5.74
N CYS A 107 11.12 -23.96 4.80
CA CYS A 107 11.34 -25.39 4.99
C CYS A 107 12.78 -25.75 4.62
N GLU A 108 13.52 -26.39 5.52
CA GLU A 108 14.90 -26.85 5.26
C GLU A 108 14.97 -27.86 4.11
N SER A 109 14.00 -28.78 3.99
CA SER A 109 14.04 -29.83 2.97
C SER A 109 13.78 -29.34 1.54
N CYS A 110 13.03 -28.26 1.35
CA CYS A 110 12.67 -27.77 0.00
C CYS A 110 13.03 -26.31 -0.27
N GLY A 111 13.58 -25.59 0.72
CA GLY A 111 13.94 -24.17 0.66
C GLY A 111 12.76 -23.20 0.47
N LYS A 112 11.53 -23.71 0.31
CA LYS A 112 10.34 -22.87 0.06
C LYS A 112 9.75 -22.35 1.36
N PRO A 113 9.17 -21.14 1.36
CA PRO A 113 8.47 -20.62 2.53
C PRO A 113 7.24 -21.47 2.88
N LEU A 114 7.04 -21.69 4.17
CA LEU A 114 5.87 -22.36 4.71
C LEU A 114 4.61 -21.55 4.41
N THR A 115 3.53 -22.27 4.16
CA THR A 115 2.18 -21.73 4.13
C THR A 115 1.46 -22.08 5.41
N ALA A 116 0.28 -21.51 5.60
CA ALA A 116 -0.56 -21.85 6.73
C ALA A 116 -2.02 -21.98 6.31
N SER A 117 -2.75 -22.83 7.03
CA SER A 117 -4.19 -23.02 6.85
C SER A 117 -4.84 -23.55 8.13
N TRP A 118 -6.14 -23.30 8.25
CA TRP A 118 -7.01 -24.01 9.18
C TRP A 118 -7.44 -25.35 8.58
N SER A 119 -7.36 -26.39 9.39
CA SER A 119 -7.81 -27.75 9.06
C SER A 119 -9.00 -28.10 9.96
N ARG A 120 -10.11 -28.54 9.36
CA ARG A 120 -11.32 -28.93 10.09
C ARG A 120 -11.16 -30.35 10.64
N GLY A 121 -11.23 -30.49 11.96
CA GLY A 121 -11.34 -31.78 12.65
C GLY A 121 -12.79 -32.20 12.88
N ARG A 122 -12.99 -33.23 13.71
CA ARG A 122 -14.33 -33.75 14.05
C ARG A 122 -15.17 -32.74 14.85
N ARG A 123 -14.53 -31.97 15.74
CA ARG A 123 -15.21 -31.06 16.68
C ARG A 123 -14.75 -29.60 16.55
N GLU A 124 -13.51 -29.37 16.11
CA GLU A 124 -12.89 -28.05 16.11
C GLU A 124 -11.95 -27.85 14.92
N TYR A 125 -11.51 -26.61 14.71
CA TYR A 125 -10.53 -26.25 13.68
C TYR A 125 -9.14 -26.14 14.29
N TYR A 126 -8.15 -26.71 13.61
CA TYR A 126 -6.77 -26.71 14.02
C TYR A 126 -5.92 -25.89 13.04
N ALA A 127 -5.03 -25.05 13.56
CA ALA A 127 -4.17 -24.19 12.75
C ALA A 127 -2.78 -24.83 12.58
N TYR A 128 -2.29 -24.89 11.34
CA TYR A 128 -0.99 -25.48 11.02
C TYR A 128 -0.18 -24.65 10.03
N TYR A 129 1.14 -24.61 10.25
CA TYR A 129 2.12 -24.21 9.25
C TYR A 129 2.65 -25.45 8.54
N HIS A 130 2.60 -25.46 7.21
CA HIS A 130 2.96 -26.62 6.41
C HIS A 130 3.61 -26.24 5.09
N CYS A 131 4.34 -27.20 4.51
CA CYS A 131 4.92 -27.06 3.18
C CYS A 131 3.86 -27.07 2.08
N ARG A 132 4.13 -26.33 0.99
CA ARG A 132 3.26 -26.35 -0.20
C ARG A 132 3.58 -27.53 -1.13
N GLY A 133 2.53 -28.03 -1.78
CA GLY A 133 2.66 -28.96 -2.89
C GLY A 133 3.04 -30.37 -2.44
N ARG A 134 4.02 -30.99 -3.12
CA ARG A 134 4.46 -32.36 -2.85
C ARG A 134 5.41 -32.48 -1.66
N CYS A 135 6.07 -31.38 -1.26
CA CYS A 135 6.89 -31.39 -0.06
C CYS A 135 5.94 -31.47 1.15
N ARG A 136 5.99 -32.59 1.87
CA ARG A 136 5.21 -32.85 3.10
C ARG A 136 6.11 -32.95 4.34
N ALA A 137 7.37 -32.51 4.21
CA ALA A 137 8.39 -32.65 5.25
C ALA A 137 8.05 -31.88 6.54
N VAL A 138 7.44 -30.70 6.42
CA VAL A 138 7.06 -29.88 7.57
C VAL A 138 5.55 -29.71 7.63
N ASN A 139 4.98 -30.10 8.77
CA ASN A 139 3.62 -29.80 9.20
C ASN A 139 3.62 -29.64 10.73
N ILE A 140 3.56 -28.38 11.20
CA ILE A 140 3.69 -28.03 12.62
C ILE A 140 2.48 -27.22 13.08
N SER A 141 2.02 -27.46 14.30
CA SER A 141 0.91 -26.70 14.88
C SER A 141 1.29 -25.22 15.03
N LYS A 142 0.31 -24.33 14.83
CA LYS A 142 0.49 -22.88 14.92
C LYS A 142 1.13 -22.47 16.24
N GLY A 143 0.57 -22.94 17.36
CA GLY A 143 1.03 -22.58 18.70
C GLY A 143 2.50 -22.95 18.93
N LYS A 144 2.91 -24.15 18.52
CA LYS A 144 4.28 -24.61 18.70
C LYS A 144 5.28 -23.79 17.90
N LEU A 145 4.98 -23.48 16.63
CA LEU A 145 5.91 -22.69 15.81
C LEU A 145 6.02 -21.25 16.30
N GLU A 146 4.89 -20.66 16.70
CA GLU A 146 4.86 -19.29 17.22
C GLU A 146 5.57 -19.17 18.57
N GLU A 147 5.44 -20.16 19.46
CA GLU A 147 6.19 -20.24 20.71
C GLU A 147 7.70 -20.31 20.47
N LEU A 148 8.15 -21.24 19.62
CA LEU A 148 9.57 -21.35 19.24
C LEU A 148 10.11 -20.05 18.64
N PHE A 149 9.30 -19.33 17.88
CA PHE A 149 9.70 -18.05 17.32
C PHE A 149 9.81 -16.95 18.38
N VAL A 150 8.88 -16.90 19.34
CA VAL A 150 8.94 -15.95 20.46
C VAL A 150 10.15 -16.22 21.37
N ASP A 151 10.47 -17.49 21.62
CA ASP A 151 11.66 -17.87 22.38
C ASP A 151 12.95 -17.38 21.71
N GLU A 152 13.03 -17.53 20.38
CA GLU A 152 14.18 -17.07 19.62
C GLU A 152 14.28 -15.54 19.59
N LEU A 153 13.14 -14.84 19.44
CA LEU A 153 13.10 -13.38 19.56
C LEU A 153 13.57 -12.89 20.93
N THR A 154 13.23 -13.61 22.00
CA THR A 154 13.64 -13.27 23.37
C THR A 154 15.16 -13.36 23.52
N ARG A 155 15.81 -14.31 22.85
CA ARG A 155 17.28 -14.44 22.84
C ARG A 155 17.97 -13.35 22.03
N LEU A 156 17.33 -12.88 20.96
CA LEU A 156 17.83 -11.82 20.10
C LEU A 156 17.54 -10.41 20.65
N GLN A 157 16.81 -10.31 21.77
CA GLN A 157 16.46 -9.03 22.36
C GLN A 157 17.74 -8.28 22.77
N PRO A 158 18.00 -7.09 22.22
CA PRO A 158 19.20 -6.34 22.55
C PRO A 158 19.18 -5.90 24.01
N THR A 159 20.36 -5.82 24.63
CA THR A 159 20.49 -5.29 25.98
C THR A 159 20.12 -3.81 26.04
N ASP A 160 19.65 -3.35 27.20
CA ASP A 160 19.25 -1.95 27.39
C ASP A 160 20.38 -0.95 27.06
N GLY A 161 21.63 -1.34 27.34
CA GLY A 161 22.83 -0.57 26.98
C GLY A 161 22.99 -0.41 25.46
N PHE A 162 22.77 -1.47 24.68
CA PHE A 162 22.82 -1.42 23.22
C PHE A 162 21.68 -0.55 22.66
N MET A 163 20.46 -0.68 23.20
CA MET A 163 19.31 0.13 22.79
C MET A 163 19.53 1.62 23.04
N ARG A 164 20.21 1.99 24.13
CA ARG A 164 20.60 3.39 24.40
C ARG A 164 21.54 3.93 23.32
N LEU A 165 22.55 3.16 22.92
CA LEU A 165 23.50 3.57 21.88
C LEU A 165 22.80 3.72 20.52
N VAL A 166 21.92 2.79 20.15
CA VAL A 166 21.11 2.90 18.93
C VAL A 166 20.26 4.16 18.97
N LYS A 167 19.58 4.45 20.08
CA LYS A 167 18.78 5.67 20.26
C LYS A 167 19.63 6.93 20.07
N GLU A 168 20.79 7.00 20.70
CA GLU A 168 21.69 8.14 20.58
C GLU A 168 22.16 8.35 19.12
N ARG A 169 22.49 7.27 18.41
CA ARG A 169 22.88 7.32 16.99
C ARG A 169 21.75 7.72 16.06
N VAL A 170 20.54 7.20 16.27
CA VAL A 170 19.35 7.60 15.50
C VAL A 170 19.05 9.08 15.72
N LEU A 171 19.13 9.55 16.97
CA LEU A 171 18.90 10.96 17.29
C LEU A 171 20.00 11.87 16.72
N SER A 172 21.26 11.44 16.70
CA SER A 172 22.34 12.23 16.10
C SER A 172 22.16 12.35 14.59
N ALA A 173 21.91 11.23 13.89
CA ALA A 173 21.65 11.22 12.45
C ALA A 173 20.42 12.07 12.09
N TRP A 174 19.36 12.00 12.89
CA TRP A 174 18.18 12.84 12.71
C TRP A 174 18.50 14.33 12.84
N ARG A 175 19.28 14.72 13.85
CA ARG A 175 19.69 16.12 14.05
C ARG A 175 20.57 16.61 12.90
N GLU A 176 21.49 15.79 12.39
CA GLU A 176 22.34 16.12 11.24
C GLU A 176 21.49 16.35 9.98
N MET A 177 20.54 15.46 9.69
CA MET A 177 19.60 15.64 8.57
C MET A 177 18.77 16.92 8.70
N GLN A 178 18.25 17.21 9.90
CA GLN A 178 17.50 18.43 10.17
C GLN A 178 18.38 19.69 10.08
N GLY A 179 19.64 19.60 10.51
CA GLY A 179 20.63 20.67 10.40
C GLY A 179 20.90 21.03 8.94
N GLY A 180 21.16 20.03 8.09
CA GLY A 180 21.35 20.24 6.65
C GLY A 180 20.11 20.84 5.97
N ALA A 181 18.90 20.40 6.34
CA ALA A 181 17.66 20.97 5.83
C ALA A 181 17.48 22.44 6.26
N ARG A 182 17.72 22.77 7.53
CA ARG A 182 17.66 24.16 8.04
C ARG A 182 18.68 25.07 7.37
N GLN A 183 19.90 24.60 7.15
CA GLN A 183 20.94 25.37 6.46
C GLN A 183 20.56 25.65 5.01
N ARG A 184 19.98 24.67 4.30
CA ARG A 184 19.46 24.85 2.94
C ARG A 184 18.34 25.88 2.89
N ILE A 185 17.36 25.78 3.78
CA ILE A 185 16.26 26.75 3.90
C ILE A 185 16.82 28.15 4.14
N ALA A 186 17.69 28.33 5.14
CA ALA A 186 18.30 29.61 5.47
C ALA A 186 19.13 30.18 4.30
N ALA A 187 19.81 29.33 3.51
CA ALA A 187 20.55 29.77 2.34
C ALA A 187 19.62 30.28 1.22
N ILE A 188 18.50 29.61 0.98
CA ILE A 188 17.52 30.04 -0.04
C ILE A 188 16.80 31.33 0.42
N GLU A 189 16.45 31.46 1.70
CA GLU A 189 15.88 32.70 2.25
C GLU A 189 16.82 33.90 2.08
N ARG A 190 18.12 33.73 2.34
CA ARG A 190 19.14 34.78 2.09
C ARG A 190 19.21 35.18 0.62
N LYS A 191 19.17 34.20 -0.29
CA LYS A 191 19.14 34.47 -1.74
C LYS A 191 17.91 35.27 -2.13
N GLN A 192 16.72 34.87 -1.68
CA GLN A 192 15.49 35.62 -1.93
C GLN A 192 15.56 37.06 -1.41
N LYS A 193 16.12 37.25 -0.21
CA LYS A 193 16.31 38.59 0.35
C LYS A 193 17.22 39.44 -0.54
N SER A 194 18.36 38.88 -0.97
CA SER A 194 19.30 39.60 -1.85
C SER A 194 18.71 39.95 -3.21
N ILE A 195 17.83 39.10 -3.77
CA ILE A 195 17.14 39.38 -5.04
C ILE A 195 16.10 40.48 -4.86
N ARG A 196 15.34 40.47 -3.75
CA ARG A 196 14.41 41.56 -3.41
C ARG A 196 15.12 42.89 -3.23
N GLU A 197 16.22 42.91 -2.49
CA GLU A 197 17.06 44.11 -2.30
C GLU A 197 17.67 44.63 -3.62
N LYS A 198 17.82 43.78 -4.66
CA LYS A 198 18.23 44.21 -6.01
C LYS A 198 17.06 44.80 -6.80
N LEU A 199 15.87 44.21 -6.68
CA LEU A 199 14.64 44.76 -7.29
C LEU A 199 14.31 46.13 -6.72
N ASP A 200 14.36 46.28 -5.38
CA ASP A 200 14.09 47.56 -4.72
C ASP A 200 15.07 48.66 -5.21
N ARG A 201 16.36 48.33 -5.34
CA ARG A 201 17.37 49.25 -5.89
C ARG A 201 17.15 49.60 -7.36
N LEU A 202 16.69 48.65 -8.16
CA LEU A 202 16.36 48.86 -9.58
C LEU A 202 15.17 49.82 -9.70
N ASP A 203 14.14 49.64 -8.85
CA ASP A 203 12.95 50.48 -8.78
C ASP A 203 13.30 51.91 -8.34
N GLU A 204 14.17 52.07 -7.32
CA GLU A 204 14.66 53.37 -6.84
C GLU A 204 15.42 54.13 -7.93
N ALA A 205 16.36 53.46 -8.63
CA ALA A 205 17.13 54.07 -9.71
C ALA A 205 16.24 54.51 -10.89
N PHE A 206 15.18 53.74 -11.19
CA PHE A 206 14.23 54.10 -12.24
C PHE A 206 13.33 55.29 -11.84
N LEU A 207 12.80 55.31 -10.61
CA LEU A 207 11.83 56.30 -10.16
C LEU A 207 12.45 57.67 -9.83
N TYR A 208 13.63 57.68 -9.21
CA TYR A 208 14.22 58.91 -8.65
C TYR A 208 15.43 59.41 -9.42
N GLU A 209 16.30 58.51 -9.90
CA GLU A 209 17.55 58.90 -10.56
C GLU A 209 17.38 59.09 -12.09
N ARG A 210 16.31 58.56 -12.70
CA ARG A 210 15.99 58.62 -14.15
C ARG A 210 17.17 58.25 -15.06
N THR A 211 18.08 57.43 -14.56
CA THR A 211 19.33 57.03 -15.23
C THR A 211 19.16 55.82 -16.14
N ILE A 212 17.97 55.19 -16.16
CA ILE A 212 17.72 53.92 -16.84
C ILE A 212 16.59 54.07 -17.87
N GLU A 213 16.85 53.61 -19.08
CA GLU A 213 15.84 53.55 -20.15
C GLU A 213 14.86 52.39 -19.92
N ILE A 214 13.59 52.59 -20.29
CA ILE A 214 12.48 51.70 -19.90
C ILE A 214 12.67 50.24 -20.35
N ASP A 215 13.23 50.01 -21.55
CA ASP A 215 13.49 48.67 -22.09
C ASP A 215 14.59 47.93 -21.30
N THR A 216 15.60 48.66 -20.83
CA THR A 216 16.69 48.11 -20.02
C THR A 216 16.19 47.73 -18.62
N TYR A 217 15.32 48.56 -18.05
CA TYR A 217 14.66 48.28 -16.77
C TYR A 217 13.79 47.02 -16.85
N ASP A 218 12.90 46.93 -17.85
CA ASP A 218 11.99 45.80 -18.02
C ASP A 218 12.76 44.47 -18.13
N ARG A 219 13.84 44.45 -18.92
CA ARG A 219 14.70 43.26 -19.08
C ARG A 219 15.33 42.80 -17.77
N HIS A 220 15.92 43.72 -17.00
CA HIS A 220 16.57 43.38 -15.73
C HIS A 220 15.57 43.03 -14.63
N ARG A 221 14.41 43.69 -14.59
CA ARG A 221 13.32 43.37 -13.67
C ARG A 221 12.78 41.97 -13.93
N ASP A 222 12.56 41.61 -15.18
CA ASP A 222 11.99 40.31 -15.55
C ASP A 222 12.98 39.18 -15.26
N GLN A 223 14.28 39.37 -15.49
CA GLN A 223 15.34 38.45 -15.07
C GLN A 223 15.34 38.23 -13.55
N LEU A 224 15.32 39.31 -12.75
CA LEU A 224 15.31 39.20 -11.28
C LEU A 224 14.01 38.58 -10.74
N ARG A 225 12.87 38.81 -11.40
CA ARG A 225 11.59 38.16 -11.07
C ARG A 225 11.60 36.67 -11.41
N GLU A 226 12.21 36.28 -12.51
CA GLU A 226 12.42 34.87 -12.86
C GLU A 226 13.31 34.19 -11.80
N GLU A 227 14.44 34.78 -11.43
CA GLU A 227 15.30 34.25 -10.37
C GLU A 227 14.57 34.15 -9.01
N LEU A 228 13.73 35.14 -8.69
CA LEU A 228 12.92 35.13 -7.46
C LEU A 228 11.87 34.02 -7.47
N THR A 229 11.19 33.81 -8.60
CA THR A 229 10.17 32.75 -8.73
C THR A 229 10.80 31.37 -8.64
N LEU A 230 11.96 31.14 -9.29
CA LEU A 230 12.72 29.89 -9.15
C LEU A 230 13.15 29.65 -7.69
N ALA A 231 13.69 30.67 -7.00
CA ALA A 231 14.06 30.58 -5.60
C ALA A 231 12.85 30.40 -4.64
N GLN A 232 11.65 30.83 -5.04
CA GLN A 232 10.40 30.55 -4.31
C GLN A 232 9.93 29.12 -4.49
N MET A 233 10.04 28.59 -5.70
CA MET A 233 9.72 27.19 -6.01
C MET A 233 10.60 26.21 -5.22
N ASP A 234 11.89 26.53 -5.07
CA ASP A 234 12.84 25.76 -4.25
C ASP A 234 12.49 25.77 -2.74
N LEU A 235 11.87 26.85 -2.26
CA LEU A 235 11.46 27.02 -0.87
C LEU A 235 10.10 26.41 -0.57
N THR A 236 9.18 26.37 -1.54
CA THR A 236 7.97 25.56 -1.41
C THR A 236 8.41 24.11 -1.25
N PRO A 237 8.28 23.52 -0.04
CA PRO A 237 8.55 22.11 0.08
C PRO A 237 7.57 21.44 -0.88
N ALA A 238 8.09 20.72 -1.88
CA ALA A 238 7.31 19.88 -2.77
C ALA A 238 6.27 19.15 -1.92
N SER A 239 5.03 19.66 -1.93
CA SER A 239 3.90 19.22 -1.13
C SER A 239 4.29 18.59 0.22
N SER A 240 4.22 19.40 1.28
CA SER A 240 4.03 18.93 2.65
C SER A 240 2.88 17.92 2.73
N LYS A 241 3.13 16.65 2.39
CA LYS A 241 2.53 15.52 3.06
C LYS A 241 3.11 15.57 4.46
N LYS A 242 2.44 16.29 5.36
CA LYS A 242 2.63 16.18 6.80
C LYS A 242 2.50 14.71 7.17
N TRP A 243 3.61 13.98 7.16
CA TRP A 243 3.66 12.65 7.76
C TRP A 243 3.74 12.89 9.27
N THR A 244 2.56 13.00 9.89
CA THR A 244 2.45 13.17 11.33
C THR A 244 2.85 11.87 12.02
N TRP A 245 4.12 11.74 12.39
CA TRP A 245 4.63 10.66 13.25
C TRP A 245 3.82 10.47 14.55
N ARG A 246 3.06 11.49 15.00
CA ARG A 246 2.24 11.44 16.22
C ARG A 246 1.08 10.45 16.19
N ALA A 247 0.69 9.91 15.03
CA ALA A 247 -0.40 8.92 14.97
C ALA A 247 0.06 7.46 15.11
N SER A 248 1.36 7.15 14.98
CA SER A 248 1.85 5.76 14.96
C SER A 248 2.41 5.28 16.31
N TRP A 249 3.09 6.14 17.07
CA TRP A 249 3.81 5.71 18.28
C TRP A 249 2.97 5.60 19.57
N ARG A 250 1.72 6.07 19.59
CA ARG A 250 0.80 5.79 20.72
C ARG A 250 0.11 4.43 20.63
N SER A 251 0.24 3.71 19.51
CA SER A 251 -0.30 2.36 19.35
C SER A 251 0.63 1.24 19.83
N GLN A 252 1.95 1.49 19.96
CA GLN A 252 2.89 0.46 20.42
C GLN A 252 3.07 0.42 21.94
N SER A 253 2.88 1.52 22.65
CA SER A 253 2.86 1.50 24.13
C SER A 253 1.56 0.97 24.74
N ALA A 254 0.54 0.72 23.92
CA ALA A 254 -0.67 -0.02 24.31
C ALA A 254 -0.50 -1.55 24.19
N PHE A 255 0.54 -2.01 23.48
CA PHE A 255 0.85 -3.44 23.32
C PHE A 255 1.24 -4.11 24.65
N CYS A 256 1.79 -3.34 25.61
CA CYS A 256 2.26 -3.90 26.89
C CYS A 256 1.30 -3.72 28.09
N ARG A 257 0.09 -3.16 27.93
CA ARG A 257 -0.80 -2.87 29.08
C ARG A 257 -2.28 -3.21 28.91
N GLY A 258 -2.66 -4.02 27.92
CA GLY A 258 -4.05 -4.41 27.74
C GLY A 258 -4.20 -5.74 27.03
N LEU A 259 -3.87 -6.84 27.70
CA LEU A 259 -4.40 -8.15 27.36
C LEU A 259 -5.74 -8.32 28.08
N PRO A 260 -6.90 -8.10 27.44
CA PRO A 260 -8.14 -8.68 27.94
C PRO A 260 -8.08 -10.19 27.70
N ASN A 261 -8.30 -10.93 28.77
CA ASN A 261 -8.51 -12.37 28.80
C ASN A 261 -9.49 -12.76 27.66
N SER A 262 -8.98 -13.35 26.57
CA SER A 262 -9.75 -13.65 25.37
C SER A 262 -10.63 -14.87 25.60
N GLY A 263 -11.81 -14.62 26.16
CA GLY A 263 -12.93 -15.57 26.14
C GLY A 263 -13.32 -15.89 24.69
N CYS A 264 -13.31 -17.18 24.38
CA CYS A 264 -13.74 -17.76 23.13
C CYS A 264 -15.09 -17.18 22.65
N ARG A 265 -15.15 -16.74 21.39
CA ARG A 265 -16.42 -16.69 20.64
C ARG A 265 -16.25 -17.42 19.31
N PRO A 266 -17.03 -18.48 19.04
CA PRO A 266 -17.05 -19.11 17.73
C PRO A 266 -17.78 -18.22 16.73
N ARG A 267 -17.30 -18.17 15.47
CA ARG A 267 -18.05 -17.62 14.32
C ARG A 267 -18.66 -18.76 13.48
N PRO A 268 -19.82 -18.52 12.86
CA PRO A 268 -20.68 -19.59 12.33
C PRO A 268 -20.24 -20.12 10.96
N ASN A 269 -20.65 -21.36 10.73
CA ASN A 269 -20.47 -22.20 9.54
C ASN A 269 -20.62 -21.48 8.19
N SER A 270 -19.77 -21.86 7.25
CA SER A 270 -20.15 -21.99 5.84
C SER A 270 -19.61 -23.32 5.31
N ASP A 271 -20.54 -24.18 4.93
CA ASP A 271 -20.32 -25.51 4.33
C ASP A 271 -19.54 -25.43 3.02
N ASN A 272 -18.59 -26.34 2.83
CA ASN A 272 -18.66 -27.36 1.76
C ASN A 272 -17.38 -28.19 1.66
N GLY A 273 -17.57 -29.49 1.45
CA GLY A 273 -16.75 -30.25 0.50
C GLY A 273 -15.56 -31.02 1.05
N SER A 274 -15.84 -32.22 1.56
CA SER A 274 -15.13 -33.49 1.33
C SER A 274 -13.69 -33.45 0.78
N ASN A 275 -12.74 -34.07 1.49
CA ASN A 275 -12.15 -35.34 1.03
C ASN A 275 -11.16 -35.95 2.02
N ASN A 276 -11.23 -37.28 2.10
CA ASN A 276 -10.43 -38.21 2.89
C ASN A 276 -8.91 -37.98 2.78
N CYS A 277 -8.21 -38.11 3.90
CA CYS A 277 -6.76 -38.35 3.92
C CYS A 277 -6.39 -39.30 5.06
N SER A 278 -5.82 -40.43 4.67
CA SER A 278 -5.18 -41.43 5.52
C SER A 278 -3.87 -40.90 6.10
N PHE A 279 -3.60 -41.22 7.36
CA PHE A 279 -2.37 -40.89 8.09
C PHE A 279 -1.19 -41.75 7.62
N PRO A 280 0.04 -41.19 7.65
CA PRO A 280 1.15 -41.93 8.24
C PRO A 280 1.86 -41.14 9.35
N THR A 281 2.47 -41.93 10.21
CA THR A 281 3.09 -41.68 11.51
C THR A 281 4.37 -40.84 11.49
N GLU A 282 4.67 -40.35 12.68
CA GLU A 282 5.77 -39.50 13.14
C GLU A 282 7.14 -39.78 12.53
N SER A 283 7.86 -38.70 12.18
CA SER A 283 9.30 -38.64 12.43
C SER A 283 9.70 -37.20 12.77
N ARG A 284 10.51 -37.07 13.83
CA ARG A 284 11.08 -35.82 14.32
C ARG A 284 11.96 -35.20 13.23
N SER A 285 11.71 -33.95 12.87
CA SER A 285 12.69 -33.14 12.14
C SER A 285 12.72 -31.72 12.69
N THR A 286 13.92 -31.33 13.09
CA THR A 286 14.34 -30.05 13.66
C THR A 286 14.04 -28.91 12.69
N VAL A 287 13.47 -27.80 13.18
CA VAL A 287 13.22 -26.58 12.39
C VAL A 287 14.39 -25.63 12.64
N LYS A 288 15.07 -25.21 11.58
CA LYS A 288 16.11 -24.18 11.63
C LYS A 288 15.52 -22.86 11.09
N VAL A 289 15.58 -21.81 11.91
CA VAL A 289 15.16 -20.46 11.52
C VAL A 289 16.28 -19.85 10.67
N LEU A 290 16.05 -19.69 9.37
CA LEU A 290 16.94 -18.96 8.48
C LEU A 290 16.58 -17.47 8.55
N LEU A 291 17.38 -16.72 9.32
CA LEU A 291 17.49 -15.27 9.21
C LEU A 291 18.75 -15.00 8.38
N GLU A 292 18.62 -14.82 7.07
CA GLU A 292 19.69 -14.24 6.26
C GLU A 292 19.56 -12.71 6.23
N PRO A 293 20.66 -11.97 6.48
CA PRO A 293 20.65 -10.51 6.47
C PRO A 293 20.75 -9.97 5.04
N ALA A 294 20.01 -8.89 4.77
CA ALA A 294 20.24 -7.96 3.67
C ALA A 294 20.28 -6.54 4.23
#